data_AF-A0A314Z3Y9-F1
#
_entry.id   AF-A0A314Z3Y9-F1
#
_cell.length_a   1.000
_cell.length_b   1.000
_cell.length_c   1.000
_cell.angle_alpha   90.00
_cell.angle_beta   90.00
_cell.angle_gamma   90.00
#
_symmetry.space_group_name_H-M   'P 1'
#
loop_
_entity.id
_entity.type
_entity.pdbx_description
1 polymer ?
#
loop_
_entity_poly.entity_id
_entity_poly.type
_entity_poly.pdbx_seq_one_letter_code
_entity_poly.pdbx_strand_id
1 'polypeptide(L)'
;MELDQPSIKFGTQEALSHVRALTDMGAMTRLLHECIAYQRSLDLDLDNLLSQRTDLDKQLLSLHRSSQVLDIVKADSDHVLGNVTSTCDLADHVSAKVRELDLAQSRVKSTLLRLDAIVERGNCLDGVKQALDAQDYESAAKYVQRFIQIDSEYRDSGSEPREQLMESKRQLESIVRKKLSEAVDQREHPNVLRFIRLYTPLGLETEGLQVYVGYLRKVIGMRSRLEFEHLVELMEQNNPMQTVNFVGCLTNLFKDIVLAVEDNDEILRGLCGEDGLFTPFVNFKRSVIRGVV
;
A
#
# COMPACT_ATOMS: atom_id res chain seq x y z
N MET A 1 -44.78 31.25 -84.18
CA MET A 1 -44.40 32.67 -84.01
C MET A 1 -45.68 33.46 -84.23
N GLU A 2 -45.86 34.57 -83.52
CA GLU A 2 -47.06 35.42 -83.48
C GLU A 2 -48.11 34.96 -82.47
N LEU A 3 -48.59 35.78 -81.54
CA LEU A 3 -48.20 37.13 -81.13
C LEU A 3 -48.52 37.14 -79.64
N ASP A 4 -47.50 37.41 -78.84
CA ASP A 4 -47.64 37.77 -77.44
C ASP A 4 -48.64 38.94 -77.40
N GLN A 5 -49.89 38.67 -77.02
CA GLN A 5 -50.87 39.72 -76.85
C GLN A 5 -50.30 40.63 -75.76
N PRO A 6 -50.09 41.93 -76.03
CA PRO A 6 -49.59 42.82 -75.02
C PRO A 6 -50.66 42.85 -73.92
N SER A 7 -50.44 42.12 -72.83
CA SER A 7 -51.27 42.22 -71.63
C SER A 7 -51.25 43.69 -71.26
N ILE A 8 -52.33 44.39 -71.60
CA ILE A 8 -52.43 45.81 -71.34
C ILE A 8 -52.36 45.94 -69.83
N LYS A 9 -51.31 46.58 -69.32
CA LYS A 9 -51.22 46.89 -67.90
C LYS A 9 -52.26 47.97 -67.60
N PHE A 10 -53.47 47.55 -67.27
CA PHE A 10 -54.55 48.43 -66.88
C PHE A 10 -54.08 49.31 -65.71
N GLY A 11 -54.18 50.64 -65.88
CA GLY A 11 -53.66 51.63 -64.92
C GLY A 11 -52.45 52.44 -65.40
N THR A 12 -51.86 52.13 -66.55
CA THR A 12 -50.80 52.96 -67.17
C THR A 12 -51.36 53.98 -68.17
N GLN A 13 -50.59 55.02 -68.47
CA GLN A 13 -50.95 56.06 -69.45
C GLN A 13 -51.14 55.51 -70.88
N GLU A 14 -50.50 54.37 -71.19
CA GLU A 14 -50.61 53.64 -72.46
C GLU A 14 -51.95 52.92 -72.62
N ALA A 15 -52.54 52.42 -71.52
CA ALA A 15 -53.88 51.84 -71.57
C ALA A 15 -54.94 52.92 -71.90
N LEU A 16 -54.77 54.13 -71.37
CA LEU A 16 -55.68 55.26 -71.62
C LEU A 16 -55.59 55.79 -73.05
N SER A 17 -54.40 55.77 -73.67
CA SER A 17 -54.24 56.15 -75.09
C SER A 17 -54.85 55.10 -76.02
N HIS A 18 -54.75 53.81 -75.69
CA HIS A 18 -55.45 52.74 -76.42
C HIS A 18 -56.97 52.87 -76.32
N VAL A 19 -57.54 53.11 -75.14
CA VAL A 19 -59.00 53.29 -74.98
C VAL A 19 -59.52 54.48 -75.81
N ARG A 20 -58.75 55.57 -75.93
CA ARG A 20 -59.13 56.74 -76.75
C ARG A 20 -59.06 56.50 -78.26
N ALA A 21 -58.32 55.49 -78.71
CA ALA A 21 -58.16 55.14 -80.12
C ALA A 21 -59.21 54.11 -80.62
N LEU A 22 -60.04 53.56 -79.73
CA LEU A 22 -61.04 52.57 -80.10
C LEU A 22 -62.33 53.21 -80.67
N THR A 23 -62.72 52.78 -81.86
CA THR A 23 -63.97 53.17 -82.54
C THR A 23 -64.87 51.98 -82.93
N ASP A 24 -64.42 50.74 -82.68
CA ASP A 24 -65.18 49.50 -82.94
C ASP A 24 -65.82 48.94 -81.65
N MET A 25 -67.12 48.60 -81.72
CA MET A 25 -67.90 48.06 -80.61
C MET A 25 -67.43 46.65 -80.21
N GLY A 26 -66.93 45.85 -81.15
CA GLY A 26 -66.36 44.53 -80.88
C GLY A 26 -65.05 44.61 -80.10
N ALA A 27 -64.17 45.54 -80.46
CA ALA A 27 -62.93 45.82 -79.74
C ALA A 27 -63.20 46.36 -78.32
N MET A 28 -64.20 47.24 -78.14
CA MET A 28 -64.56 47.81 -76.84
C MET A 28 -65.07 46.75 -75.86
N THR A 29 -65.92 45.82 -76.34
CA THR A 29 -66.43 44.74 -75.49
C THR A 29 -65.33 43.74 -75.11
N ARG A 30 -64.38 43.42 -75.99
CA ARG A 30 -63.23 42.56 -75.64
C ARG A 30 -62.34 43.18 -74.56
N LEU A 31 -61.98 44.46 -74.71
CA LEU A 31 -61.19 45.17 -73.68
C LEU A 31 -61.94 45.26 -72.35
N LEU A 32 -63.26 45.43 -72.38
CA LEU A 32 -64.07 45.41 -71.15
C LEU A 32 -64.02 44.05 -70.47
N HIS A 33 -64.17 42.94 -71.21
CA HIS A 33 -64.07 41.60 -70.62
C HIS A 33 -62.66 41.30 -70.10
N GLU A 34 -61.62 41.76 -70.79
CA GLU A 34 -60.23 41.65 -70.35
C GLU A 34 -59.98 42.46 -69.06
N CYS A 35 -60.50 43.69 -68.99
CA CYS A 35 -60.45 44.53 -67.79
C CYS A 35 -61.20 43.90 -66.61
N ILE A 36 -62.39 43.34 -66.83
CA ILE A 36 -63.17 42.64 -65.80
C ILE A 36 -62.43 41.38 -65.33
N ALA A 37 -61.80 40.62 -66.23
CA ALA A 37 -61.00 39.45 -65.87
C ALA A 37 -59.77 39.85 -65.03
N TYR A 38 -59.09 40.93 -65.43
CA TYR A 38 -57.95 41.48 -64.69
C TYR A 38 -58.34 41.98 -63.29
N GLN A 39 -59.47 42.69 -63.18
CA GLN A 39 -60.00 43.14 -61.89
C GLN A 39 -60.31 41.95 -60.99
N ARG A 40 -60.97 40.90 -61.51
CA ARG A 40 -61.25 39.69 -60.74
C ARG A 40 -59.98 38.96 -60.29
N SER A 41 -58.94 38.91 -61.12
CA SER A 41 -57.66 38.32 -60.70
C SER A 41 -57.00 39.12 -59.58
N LEU A 42 -57.04 40.45 -59.67
CA LEU A 42 -56.53 41.33 -58.61
C LEU A 42 -57.32 41.18 -57.31
N ASP A 43 -58.64 41.07 -57.39
CA ASP A 43 -59.49 40.86 -56.22
C ASP A 43 -59.17 39.52 -55.53
N LEU A 44 -58.95 38.45 -56.30
CA LEU A 44 -58.53 37.14 -55.77
C LEU A 44 -57.14 37.18 -55.12
N ASP A 45 -56.18 37.87 -55.74
CA ASP A 45 -54.84 38.03 -55.17
C ASP A 45 -54.88 38.86 -53.89
N LEU A 46 -55.72 39.91 -53.85
CA LEU A 46 -55.94 40.71 -52.66
C LEU A 46 -56.58 39.88 -51.54
N ASP A 47 -57.61 39.10 -51.84
CA ASP A 47 -58.27 38.22 -50.87
C ASP A 47 -57.29 37.18 -50.30
N ASN A 48 -56.43 36.60 -51.14
CA ASN A 48 -55.37 35.68 -50.71
C ASN A 48 -54.33 36.36 -49.80
N LEU A 49 -53.92 37.59 -50.11
CA LEU A 49 -53.00 38.35 -49.26
C LEU A 49 -53.66 38.77 -47.93
N LEU A 50 -54.94 39.15 -47.97
CA LEU A 50 -55.71 39.49 -46.77
C LEU A 50 -55.95 38.26 -45.89
N SER A 51 -56.15 37.07 -46.45
CA SER A 51 -56.29 35.85 -45.65
C SER A 51 -54.97 35.49 -44.94
N GLN A 52 -53.82 35.64 -45.61
CA GLN A 52 -52.49 35.37 -45.05
C GLN A 52 -52.13 36.27 -43.86
N ARG A 53 -52.61 37.53 -43.85
CA ARG A 53 -52.40 38.45 -42.71
C ARG A 53 -52.84 37.85 -41.39
N THR A 54 -54.00 37.19 -41.37
CA THR A 54 -54.56 36.64 -40.13
C THR A 54 -53.72 35.49 -39.56
N ASP A 55 -53.08 34.70 -40.42
CA ASP A 55 -52.22 33.60 -39.99
C ASP A 55 -50.84 34.10 -39.55
N LEU A 56 -50.30 35.13 -40.22
CA LEU A 56 -49.08 35.81 -39.78
C LEU A 56 -49.25 36.47 -38.40
N ASP A 57 -50.40 37.10 -38.15
CA ASP A 57 -50.69 37.71 -36.84
C ASP A 57 -50.77 36.64 -35.73
N LYS A 58 -51.38 35.49 -36.00
CA LYS A 58 -51.38 34.35 -35.06
C LYS A 58 -49.97 33.83 -34.79
N GLN A 59 -49.14 33.70 -35.82
CA GLN A 59 -47.74 33.26 -35.67
C GLN A 59 -46.90 34.26 -34.88
N LEU A 60 -47.08 35.57 -35.11
CA LEU A 60 -46.41 36.62 -34.34
C LEU A 60 -46.84 36.61 -32.87
N LEU A 61 -48.14 36.43 -32.58
CA LEU A 61 -48.61 36.29 -31.20
C LEU A 61 -48.03 35.04 -30.52
N SER A 62 -47.92 33.92 -31.25
CA SER A 62 -47.28 32.71 -30.75
C SER A 62 -45.79 32.91 -30.45
N LEU A 63 -45.06 33.60 -31.33
CA LEU A 63 -43.64 33.94 -31.13
C LEU A 63 -43.49 34.89 -29.93
N HIS A 64 -44.34 35.91 -29.83
CA HIS A 64 -44.31 36.83 -28.69
C HIS A 64 -44.52 36.07 -27.37
N ARG A 65 -45.44 35.11 -27.35
CA ARG A 65 -45.66 34.24 -26.18
C ARG A 65 -44.44 33.34 -25.89
N SER A 66 -43.80 32.77 -26.91
CA SER A 66 -42.60 31.95 -26.69
C SER A 66 -41.40 32.78 -26.23
N SER A 67 -41.28 34.03 -26.67
CA SER A 67 -40.26 34.98 -26.17
C SER A 67 -40.39 35.18 -24.66
N GLN A 68 -41.60 35.37 -24.14
CA GLN A 68 -41.83 35.50 -22.69
C GLN A 68 -41.44 34.24 -21.94
N VAL A 69 -41.70 33.05 -22.51
CA VAL A 69 -41.27 31.78 -21.91
C VAL A 69 -39.74 31.66 -21.91
N LEU A 70 -39.07 32.08 -22.98
CA LEU A 70 -37.61 32.08 -23.03
C LEU A 70 -36.98 33.02 -22.00
N ASP A 71 -37.60 34.17 -21.72
CA ASP A 71 -37.13 35.07 -20.67
C ASP A 71 -37.24 34.43 -19.28
N ILE A 72 -38.33 33.71 -19.01
CA ILE A 72 -38.52 32.97 -17.75
C ILE A 72 -37.48 31.84 -17.64
N VAL A 73 -37.29 31.05 -18.71
CA VAL A 73 -36.32 29.96 -18.74
C VAL A 73 -34.90 30.49 -18.55
N LYS A 74 -34.59 31.65 -19.12
CA LYS A 74 -33.29 32.32 -18.91
C LYS A 74 -33.11 32.71 -17.45
N ALA A 75 -34.10 33.35 -16.84
CA ALA A 75 -34.03 33.74 -15.42
C ALA A 75 -33.87 32.51 -14.50
N ASP A 76 -34.59 31.42 -14.78
CA ASP A 76 -34.45 30.18 -14.03
C ASP A 76 -33.08 29.52 -14.24
N SER A 77 -32.55 29.54 -15.47
CA SER A 77 -31.21 29.05 -15.79
C SER A 77 -30.12 29.83 -15.05
N ASP A 78 -30.24 31.17 -15.01
CA ASP A 78 -29.30 32.04 -14.29
C ASP A 78 -29.37 31.76 -12.78
N HIS A 79 -30.57 31.52 -12.23
CA HIS A 79 -30.75 31.14 -10.83
C HIS A 79 -30.15 29.77 -10.51
N VAL A 80 -30.38 28.76 -11.36
CA VAL A 80 -29.78 27.44 -11.21
C VAL A 80 -28.25 27.53 -11.30
N LEU A 81 -27.71 28.32 -12.23
CA LEU A 81 -26.28 28.55 -12.33
C LEU A 81 -25.71 29.15 -11.04
N GLY A 82 -26.36 30.17 -10.48
CA GLY A 82 -25.96 30.75 -9.20
C GLY A 82 -25.97 29.75 -8.04
N ASN A 83 -26.99 28.88 -7.99
CA ASN A 83 -27.08 27.82 -6.98
C ASN A 83 -25.99 26.75 -7.17
N VAL A 84 -25.71 26.35 -8.41
CA VAL A 84 -24.64 25.39 -8.73
C VAL A 84 -23.27 25.96 -8.35
N THR A 85 -23.00 27.22 -8.69
CA THR A 85 -21.75 27.89 -8.29
C THR A 85 -21.62 27.95 -6.77
N SER A 86 -22.67 28.39 -6.06
CA SER A 86 -22.66 28.45 -4.59
C SER A 86 -22.46 27.07 -3.96
N THR A 87 -23.04 26.03 -4.56
CA THR A 87 -22.86 24.63 -4.11
C THR A 87 -21.44 24.13 -4.38
N CYS A 88 -20.85 24.49 -5.52
CA CYS A 88 -19.46 24.17 -5.84
C CYS A 88 -18.51 24.83 -4.85
N ASP A 89 -18.69 26.12 -4.58
CA ASP A 89 -17.89 26.85 -3.60
C ASP A 89 -17.99 26.19 -2.22
N LEU A 90 -19.20 25.84 -1.78
CA LEU A 90 -19.40 25.13 -0.52
C LEU A 90 -18.70 23.77 -0.51
N ALA A 91 -18.82 22.98 -1.58
CA ALA A 91 -18.17 21.69 -1.70
C ALA A 91 -16.63 21.80 -1.66
N ASP A 92 -16.06 22.83 -2.29
CA ASP A 92 -14.63 23.12 -2.24
C ASP A 92 -14.18 23.50 -0.82
N HIS A 93 -14.95 24.32 -0.11
CA HIS A 93 -14.68 24.67 1.29
C HIS A 93 -14.76 23.46 2.21
N VAL A 94 -15.80 22.62 2.06
CA VAL A 94 -15.94 21.38 2.84
C VAL A 94 -14.78 20.43 2.54
N SER A 95 -14.42 20.26 1.26
CA SER A 95 -13.30 19.40 0.85
C SER A 95 -11.96 19.89 1.37
N ALA A 96 -11.75 21.22 1.44
CA ALA A 96 -10.56 21.80 2.06
C ALA A 96 -10.52 21.51 3.57
N LYS A 97 -11.65 21.63 4.27
CA LYS A 97 -11.74 21.35 5.70
C LYS A 97 -11.58 19.87 6.04
N VAL A 98 -12.11 18.98 5.21
CA VAL A 98 -11.89 17.53 5.35
C VAL A 98 -10.41 17.20 5.19
N ARG A 99 -9.73 17.77 4.19
CA ARG A 99 -8.27 17.57 4.01
C ARG A 99 -7.46 18.07 5.21
N GLU A 100 -7.82 19.22 5.78
CA GLU A 100 -7.19 19.75 6.99
C GLU A 100 -7.40 18.81 8.19
N LEU A 101 -8.61 18.28 8.35
CA LEU A 101 -8.96 17.33 9.39
C LEU A 101 -8.24 15.98 9.22
N ASP A 102 -8.14 15.46 8.00
CA ASP A 102 -7.41 14.23 7.69
C ASP A 102 -5.92 14.36 8.03
N LEU A 103 -5.31 15.51 7.72
CA LEU A 103 -3.93 15.80 8.10
C LEU A 103 -3.76 15.86 9.62
N ALA A 104 -4.69 16.50 10.33
CA ALA A 104 -4.68 16.54 11.79
C ALA A 104 -4.84 15.13 12.38
N GLN A 105 -5.78 14.33 11.87
CA GLN A 105 -6.01 12.95 12.30
C GLN A 105 -4.79 12.06 12.04
N SER A 106 -4.14 12.20 10.88
CA SER A 106 -2.91 11.48 10.55
C SER A 106 -1.78 11.81 11.54
N ARG A 107 -1.60 13.10 11.88
CA ARG A 107 -0.65 13.53 12.89
C ARG A 107 -0.96 12.96 14.27
N VAL A 108 -2.24 13.02 14.70
CA VAL A 108 -2.68 12.45 15.98
C VAL A 108 -2.41 10.94 16.03
N LYS A 109 -2.71 10.21 14.96
CA LYS A 109 -2.44 8.77 14.87
C LYS A 109 -0.94 8.47 14.98
N SER A 110 -0.09 9.26 14.32
CA SER A 110 1.37 9.12 14.45
C SER A 110 1.85 9.38 15.88
N THR A 111 1.31 10.40 16.54
CA THR A 111 1.64 10.68 17.95
C THR A 111 1.15 9.58 18.88
N LEU A 112 -0.01 9.00 18.61
CA LEU A 112 -0.56 7.89 19.40
C LEU A 112 0.33 6.65 19.29
N LEU A 113 0.76 6.28 18.08
CA LEU A 113 1.71 5.17 17.89
C LEU A 113 3.04 5.40 18.61
N ARG A 114 3.53 6.66 18.63
CA ARG A 114 4.74 7.01 19.41
C ARG A 114 4.50 6.89 20.91
N LEU A 115 3.34 7.29 21.42
CA LEU A 115 2.98 7.14 22.83
C LEU A 115 2.84 5.66 23.21
N ASP A 116 2.18 4.85 22.39
CA ASP A 116 2.08 3.40 22.59
C ASP A 116 3.48 2.77 22.67
N ALA A 117 4.39 3.15 21.77
CA ALA A 117 5.78 2.71 21.82
C ALA A 117 6.52 3.16 23.09
N ILE A 118 6.22 4.34 23.65
CA ILE A 118 6.81 4.79 24.93
C ILE A 118 6.27 3.96 26.10
N VAL A 119 4.95 3.72 26.13
CA VAL A 119 4.30 2.89 27.16
C VAL A 119 4.84 1.46 27.10
N GLU A 120 4.94 0.89 25.91
CA GLU A 120 5.43 -0.48 25.73
C GLU A 120 6.91 -0.60 26.15
N ARG A 121 7.74 0.42 25.91
CA ARG A 121 9.11 0.48 26.44
C ARG A 121 9.14 0.50 27.96
N GLY A 122 8.27 1.29 28.60
CA GLY A 122 8.14 1.32 30.06
C GLY A 122 7.76 -0.06 30.61
N ASN A 123 6.77 -0.71 30.00
CA ASN A 123 6.34 -2.06 30.37
C ASN A 123 7.47 -3.10 30.17
N CYS A 124 8.26 -2.99 29.10
CA CYS A 124 9.42 -3.86 28.89
C CYS A 124 10.49 -3.63 29.97
N LEU A 125 10.76 -2.37 30.34
CA LEU A 125 11.74 -2.04 31.38
C LEU A 125 11.31 -2.59 32.75
N ASP A 126 10.05 -2.38 33.12
CA ASP A 126 9.49 -2.89 34.38
C ASP A 126 9.44 -4.43 34.38
N GLY A 127 9.06 -5.02 33.24
CA GLY A 127 9.07 -6.47 33.04
C GLY A 127 10.47 -7.07 33.15
N VAL A 128 11.51 -6.41 32.62
CA VAL A 128 12.91 -6.85 32.79
C VAL A 128 13.34 -6.75 34.25
N LYS A 129 13.04 -5.65 34.95
CA LYS A 129 13.37 -5.50 36.38
C LYS A 129 12.71 -6.59 37.22
N GLN A 130 11.41 -6.81 37.03
CA GLN A 130 10.67 -7.85 37.74
C GLN A 130 11.18 -9.26 37.44
N ALA A 131 11.50 -9.53 36.17
CA ALA A 131 12.04 -10.83 35.77
C ALA A 131 13.46 -11.06 36.31
N LEU A 132 14.29 -10.01 36.40
CA LEU A 132 15.59 -10.07 37.05
C LEU A 132 15.46 -10.35 38.56
N ASP A 133 14.51 -9.70 39.24
CA ASP A 133 14.23 -9.94 40.66
C ASP A 133 13.72 -11.37 40.92
N ALA A 134 12.88 -11.88 40.02
CA ALA A 134 12.35 -13.25 40.06
C ALA A 134 13.35 -14.32 39.55
N GLN A 135 14.53 -13.92 39.08
CA GLN A 135 15.54 -14.79 38.44
C GLN A 135 15.00 -15.55 37.20
N ASP A 136 13.98 -15.01 36.53
CA ASP A 136 13.46 -15.55 35.27
C ASP A 136 14.14 -14.90 34.07
N TYR A 137 15.27 -15.47 33.67
CA TYR A 137 16.09 -14.95 32.58
C TYR A 137 15.44 -15.13 31.19
N GLU A 138 14.49 -16.06 31.03
CA GLU A 138 13.80 -16.30 29.75
C GLU A 138 12.80 -15.18 29.46
N SER A 139 11.98 -14.84 30.46
CA SER A 139 11.05 -13.74 30.34
C SER A 139 11.79 -12.41 30.18
N ALA A 140 12.88 -12.20 30.93
CA ALA A 140 13.73 -11.01 30.78
C ALA A 140 14.28 -10.87 29.35
N ALA A 141 14.77 -11.96 28.76
CA ALA A 141 15.30 -11.95 27.39
C ALA A 141 14.23 -11.60 26.35
N LYS A 142 12.99 -12.09 26.50
CA LYS A 142 11.87 -11.74 25.62
C LYS A 142 11.51 -10.25 25.70
N TYR A 143 11.47 -9.67 26.90
CA TYR A 143 11.23 -8.24 27.07
C TYR A 143 12.34 -7.37 26.47
N VAL A 144 13.61 -7.79 26.61
CA VAL A 144 14.74 -7.12 25.96
C VAL A 144 14.63 -7.20 24.43
N GLN A 145 14.31 -8.36 23.87
CA GLN A 145 14.12 -8.53 22.42
C GLN A 145 12.99 -7.62 21.91
N ARG A 146 11.85 -7.61 22.59
CA ARG A 146 10.71 -6.77 22.23
C ARG A 146 11.07 -5.28 22.26
N PHE A 147 11.82 -4.86 23.28
CA PHE A 147 12.32 -3.49 23.34
C PHE A 147 13.25 -3.16 22.16
N ILE A 148 14.19 -4.04 21.80
CA ILE A 148 15.13 -3.80 20.69
C ILE A 148 14.35 -3.59 19.38
N GLN A 149 13.30 -4.38 19.16
CA GLN A 149 12.40 -4.21 18.00
C GLN A 149 11.74 -2.82 18.02
N ILE A 150 11.14 -2.42 19.16
CA ILE A 150 10.48 -1.11 19.30
C ILE A 150 11.48 0.05 19.17
N ASP A 151 12.69 -0.10 19.71
CA ASP A 151 13.76 0.91 19.62
C ASP A 151 14.26 1.09 18.18
N SER A 152 14.24 0.02 17.39
CA SER A 152 14.59 0.09 15.96
C SER A 152 13.57 0.89 15.15
N GLU A 153 12.28 0.78 15.49
CA GLU A 153 11.19 1.48 14.81
C GLU A 153 11.02 2.94 15.26
N TYR A 154 11.29 3.24 16.54
CA TYR A 154 10.97 4.55 17.15
C TYR A 154 12.14 5.22 17.89
N ARG A 155 13.34 5.23 17.29
CA ARG A 155 14.63 5.66 17.90
C ARG A 155 14.63 7.02 18.65
N ASP A 156 13.73 7.94 18.32
CA ASP A 156 13.74 9.32 18.83
C ASP A 156 13.11 9.51 20.23
N SER A 157 12.63 8.44 20.86
CA SER A 157 11.76 8.53 22.05
C SER A 157 12.55 8.38 23.36
N GLY A 158 13.22 9.46 23.80
CA GLY A 158 13.77 9.60 25.17
C GLY A 158 15.02 8.77 25.49
N SER A 159 16.09 9.43 25.92
CA SER A 159 17.37 8.81 26.28
C SER A 159 17.34 8.03 27.60
N GLU A 160 16.57 8.48 28.57
CA GLU A 160 16.57 7.92 29.94
C GLU A 160 16.05 6.46 30.05
N PRO A 161 14.85 6.09 29.52
CA PRO A 161 14.39 4.69 29.60
C PRO A 161 15.29 3.75 28.78
N ARG A 162 15.92 4.28 27.72
CA ARG A 162 16.86 3.55 26.90
C ARG A 162 18.14 3.24 27.65
N GLU A 163 18.70 4.21 28.37
CA GLU A 163 19.91 4.02 29.17
C GLU A 163 19.68 3.04 30.32
N GLN A 164 18.56 3.17 31.04
CA GLN A 164 18.18 2.23 32.09
C GLN A 164 17.99 0.80 31.58
N LEU A 165 17.37 0.65 30.41
CA LEU A 165 17.24 -0.69 29.84
C LEU A 165 18.59 -1.22 29.36
N MET A 166 19.41 -0.43 28.69
CA MET A 166 20.73 -0.88 28.25
C MET A 166 21.60 -1.32 29.45
N GLU A 167 21.46 -0.66 30.60
CA GLU A 167 22.07 -1.10 31.85
C GLU A 167 21.50 -2.43 32.33
N SER A 168 20.17 -2.58 32.40
CA SER A 168 19.53 -3.86 32.77
C SER A 168 19.89 -5.00 31.80
N LYS A 169 20.04 -4.70 30.51
CA LYS A 169 20.49 -5.63 29.47
C LYS A 169 21.93 -6.07 29.75
N ARG A 170 22.86 -5.14 30.04
CA ARG A 170 24.25 -5.47 30.41
C ARG A 170 24.31 -6.32 31.67
N GLN A 171 23.45 -6.04 32.65
CA GLN A 171 23.35 -6.84 33.87
C GLN A 171 22.86 -8.26 33.56
N LEU A 172 21.80 -8.40 32.76
CA LEU A 172 21.30 -9.69 32.30
C LEU A 172 22.38 -10.47 31.52
N GLU A 173 23.08 -9.82 30.59
CA GLU A 173 24.20 -10.40 29.85
C GLU A 173 25.31 -10.91 30.78
N SER A 174 25.68 -10.12 31.80
CA SER A 174 26.70 -10.52 32.76
C SER A 174 26.28 -11.75 33.57
N ILE A 175 25.02 -11.79 34.03
CA ILE A 175 24.47 -12.91 34.80
C ILE A 175 24.38 -14.17 33.93
N VAL A 176 23.86 -14.04 32.71
CA VAL A 176 23.74 -15.16 31.76
C VAL A 176 25.13 -15.70 31.38
N ARG A 177 26.12 -14.84 31.13
CA ARG A 177 27.51 -15.28 30.88
C ARG A 177 28.08 -16.08 32.05
N LYS A 178 27.90 -15.60 33.28
CA LYS A 178 28.37 -16.30 34.50
C LYS A 178 27.67 -17.66 34.67
N LYS A 179 26.34 -17.68 34.54
CA LYS A 179 25.54 -18.91 34.64
C LYS A 179 25.86 -19.91 33.55
N LEU A 180 26.13 -19.44 32.33
CA LEU A 180 26.58 -20.29 31.23
C LEU A 180 27.96 -20.89 31.53
N SER A 181 28.93 -20.10 32.03
CA SER A 181 30.24 -20.63 32.42
C SER A 181 30.12 -21.68 33.54
N GLU A 182 29.29 -21.43 34.56
CA GLU A 182 29.01 -22.39 35.63
C GLU A 182 28.40 -23.68 35.07
N ALA A 183 27.41 -23.59 34.17
CA ALA A 183 26.77 -24.75 33.55
C ALA A 183 27.73 -25.55 32.64
N VAL A 184 28.62 -24.85 31.94
CA VAL A 184 29.68 -25.47 31.12
C VAL A 184 30.68 -26.23 32.02
N ASP A 185 31.05 -25.66 33.17
CA ASP A 185 31.96 -26.28 34.14
C ASP A 185 31.32 -27.48 34.84
N GLN A 186 30.03 -27.38 35.20
CA GLN A 186 29.23 -28.46 35.78
C GLN A 186 28.79 -29.52 34.75
N ARG A 187 29.01 -29.25 33.45
CA ARG A 187 28.71 -30.15 32.31
C ARG A 187 27.24 -30.52 32.19
N GLU A 188 26.33 -29.67 32.63
CA GLU A 188 24.89 -29.90 32.52
C GLU A 188 24.38 -29.52 31.13
N HIS A 189 24.37 -30.48 30.21
CA HIS A 189 23.89 -30.30 28.84
C HIS A 189 22.54 -29.56 28.72
N PRO A 190 21.46 -29.92 29.46
CA PRO A 190 20.18 -29.24 29.32
C PRO A 190 20.21 -27.76 29.76
N ASN A 191 21.00 -27.43 30.79
CA ASN A 191 21.12 -26.05 31.26
C ASN A 191 21.98 -25.20 30.32
N VAL A 192 23.04 -25.78 29.74
CA VAL A 192 23.84 -25.12 28.68
C VAL A 192 22.96 -24.76 27.49
N LEU A 193 22.11 -25.69 27.02
CA LEU A 193 21.17 -25.41 25.92
C LEU A 193 20.16 -24.32 26.26
N ARG A 194 19.63 -24.33 27.49
CA ARG A 194 18.67 -23.32 27.97
C ARG A 194 19.27 -21.92 27.95
N PHE A 195 20.47 -21.74 28.50
CA PHE A 195 21.13 -20.43 28.54
C PHE A 195 21.58 -19.97 27.15
N ILE A 196 21.99 -20.87 26.26
CA ILE A 196 22.40 -20.52 24.90
C ILE A 196 21.23 -20.04 24.05
N ARG A 197 20.03 -20.59 24.24
CA ARG A 197 18.80 -20.09 23.61
C ARG A 197 18.46 -18.65 24.00
N LEU A 198 18.99 -18.15 25.11
CA LEU A 198 18.84 -16.74 25.52
C LEU A 198 19.77 -15.79 24.75
N TYR A 199 20.82 -16.28 24.10
CA TYR A 199 21.74 -15.40 23.35
C TYR A 199 21.12 -14.84 22.06
N THR A 200 20.24 -15.60 21.41
CA THR A 200 19.48 -15.16 20.22
C THR A 200 18.62 -13.92 20.52
N PRO A 201 17.70 -13.92 21.51
CA PRO A 201 16.89 -12.74 21.84
C PRO A 201 17.70 -11.55 22.37
N LEU A 202 18.90 -11.78 22.92
CA LEU A 202 19.79 -10.72 23.40
C LEU A 202 20.61 -10.05 22.26
N GLY A 203 20.64 -10.65 21.06
CA GLY A 203 21.41 -10.18 19.91
C GLY A 203 22.91 -10.45 20.02
N LEU A 204 23.32 -11.47 20.80
CA LEU A 204 24.71 -11.89 21.02
C LEU A 204 25.03 -13.24 20.35
N GLU A 205 24.48 -13.45 19.16
CA GLU A 205 24.55 -14.69 18.41
C GLU A 205 26.00 -15.19 18.19
N THR A 206 26.92 -14.28 17.85
CA THR A 206 28.32 -14.62 17.55
C THR A 206 29.09 -15.07 18.80
N GLU A 207 28.84 -14.47 19.96
CA GLU A 207 29.46 -14.84 21.23
C GLU A 207 28.89 -16.18 21.73
N GLY A 208 27.56 -16.36 21.66
CA GLY A 208 26.89 -17.60 22.02
C GLY A 208 27.39 -18.79 21.19
N LEU A 209 27.57 -18.60 19.88
CA LEU A 209 28.11 -19.61 18.98
C LEU A 209 29.53 -20.03 19.36
N GLN A 210 30.42 -19.08 19.69
CA GLN A 210 31.80 -19.39 20.07
C GLN A 210 31.87 -20.21 21.36
N VAL A 211 31.10 -19.83 22.37
CA VAL A 211 31.04 -20.56 23.65
C VAL A 211 30.45 -21.95 23.43
N TYR A 212 29.42 -22.07 22.60
CA TYR A 212 28.78 -23.35 22.33
C TYR A 212 29.67 -24.33 21.55
N VAL A 213 30.32 -23.85 20.50
CA VAL A 213 31.30 -24.65 19.73
C VAL A 213 32.46 -25.08 20.64
N GLY A 214 32.91 -24.20 21.54
CA GLY A 214 33.92 -24.52 22.55
C GLY A 214 33.46 -25.64 23.51
N TYR A 215 32.21 -25.60 23.94
CA TYR A 215 31.61 -26.64 24.79
C TYR A 215 31.48 -27.98 24.05
N LEU A 216 30.92 -27.99 22.83
CA LEU A 216 30.80 -29.20 22.00
C LEU A 216 32.17 -29.84 21.77
N ARG A 217 33.22 -29.04 21.49
CA ARG A 217 34.59 -29.54 21.37
C ARG A 217 35.06 -30.26 22.64
N LYS A 218 34.80 -29.70 23.82
CA LYS A 218 35.18 -30.33 25.10
C LYS A 218 34.42 -31.65 25.33
N VAL A 219 33.13 -31.68 24.99
CA VAL A 219 32.29 -32.89 25.15
C VAL A 219 32.74 -34.00 24.21
N ILE A 220 32.93 -33.70 22.92
CA ILE A 220 33.42 -34.66 21.92
C ILE A 220 34.83 -35.13 22.28
N GLY A 221 35.73 -34.21 22.65
CA GLY A 221 37.10 -34.53 23.03
C GLY A 221 37.20 -35.41 24.28
N MET A 222 36.29 -35.26 25.25
CA MET A 222 36.23 -36.14 26.42
C MET A 222 35.71 -37.53 26.05
N ARG A 223 34.63 -37.62 25.26
CA ARG A 223 34.09 -38.91 24.79
C ARG A 223 35.13 -39.68 24.00
N SER A 224 35.80 -39.02 23.07
CA SER A 224 36.86 -39.64 22.26
C SER A 224 38.05 -40.11 23.11
N ARG A 225 38.40 -39.35 24.15
CA ARG A 225 39.46 -39.75 25.09
C ARG A 225 39.08 -40.98 25.92
N LEU A 226 37.83 -41.06 26.39
CA LEU A 226 37.33 -42.24 27.11
C LEU A 226 37.30 -43.49 26.21
N GLU A 227 36.86 -43.34 24.96
CA GLU A 227 36.89 -44.44 23.99
C GLU A 227 38.33 -44.90 23.68
N PHE A 228 39.27 -43.94 23.59
CA PHE A 228 40.68 -44.24 23.40
C PHE A 228 41.31 -44.92 24.62
N GLU A 229 41.06 -44.42 25.84
CA GLU A 229 41.50 -45.04 27.10
C GLU A 229 40.98 -46.48 27.20
N HIS A 230 39.70 -46.73 26.90
CA HIS A 230 39.11 -48.07 26.87
C HIS A 230 39.76 -48.99 25.82
N LEU A 231 40.14 -48.46 24.65
CA LEU A 231 40.89 -49.23 23.64
C LEU A 231 42.32 -49.56 24.07
N VAL A 232 42.98 -48.66 24.80
CA VAL A 232 44.30 -48.89 25.38
C VAL A 232 44.22 -49.98 26.46
N GLU A 233 43.21 -49.93 27.33
CA GLU A 233 42.97 -50.98 28.34
C GLU A 233 42.75 -52.36 27.71
N LEU A 234 41.98 -52.44 26.61
CA LEU A 234 41.78 -53.69 25.87
C LEU A 234 43.06 -54.23 25.21
N MET A 235 43.99 -53.35 24.85
CA MET A 235 45.30 -53.72 24.30
C MET A 235 46.22 -54.30 25.39
N GLU A 236 46.16 -53.75 26.61
CA GLU A 236 46.95 -54.21 27.76
C GLU A 236 46.48 -55.57 28.30
N GLN A 237 45.19 -55.91 28.12
CA GLN A 237 44.61 -57.19 28.56
C GLN A 237 45.00 -58.40 27.69
N ASN A 238 45.76 -58.19 26.61
CA ASN A 238 46.48 -59.20 25.82
C ASN A 238 45.69 -60.50 25.52
N ASN A 239 44.40 -60.35 25.19
CA ASN A 239 43.50 -61.47 24.96
C ASN A 239 43.47 -61.80 23.45
N PRO A 240 43.93 -62.98 22.99
CA PRO A 240 44.14 -63.29 21.57
C PRO A 240 42.84 -63.41 20.73
N MET A 241 41.67 -63.24 21.36
CA MET A 241 40.35 -63.22 20.70
C MET A 241 39.81 -61.79 20.44
N GLN A 242 40.44 -60.73 20.96
CA GLN A 242 39.98 -59.35 20.77
C GLN A 242 40.86 -58.61 19.76
N THR A 243 40.28 -58.35 18.59
CA THR A 243 40.90 -57.50 17.57
C THR A 243 40.73 -56.03 17.97
N VAL A 244 41.83 -55.36 18.31
CA VAL A 244 41.84 -53.91 18.59
C VAL A 244 41.50 -53.17 17.29
N ASN A 245 40.29 -52.60 17.21
CA ASN A 245 39.79 -51.97 15.99
C ASN A 245 39.90 -50.44 16.05
N PHE A 246 41.09 -49.92 15.71
CA PHE A 246 41.35 -48.49 15.59
C PHE A 246 40.47 -47.80 14.53
N VAL A 247 40.13 -48.51 13.45
CA VAL A 247 39.23 -48.00 12.41
C VAL A 247 37.82 -47.82 12.97
N GLY A 248 37.37 -48.74 13.82
CA GLY A 248 36.10 -48.64 14.55
C GLY A 248 36.07 -47.43 15.49
N CYS A 249 37.15 -47.18 16.24
CA CYS A 249 37.28 -45.99 17.08
C CYS A 249 37.20 -44.69 16.28
N LEU A 250 37.95 -44.60 15.18
CA LEU A 250 37.94 -43.42 14.32
C LEU A 250 36.56 -43.21 13.68
N THR A 251 35.90 -44.29 13.28
CA THR A 251 34.53 -44.25 12.74
C THR A 251 33.53 -43.77 13.79
N ASN A 252 33.66 -44.24 15.04
CA ASN A 252 32.83 -43.79 16.14
C ASN A 252 33.06 -42.32 16.48
N LEU A 253 34.31 -41.84 16.44
CA LEU A 253 34.62 -40.41 16.59
C LEU A 253 33.91 -39.56 15.53
N PHE A 254 34.01 -39.93 14.26
CA PHE A 254 33.31 -39.20 13.19
C PHE A 254 31.80 -39.28 13.34
N LYS A 255 31.27 -40.42 13.75
CA LYS A 255 29.85 -40.60 14.03
C LYS A 255 29.39 -39.71 15.18
N ASP A 256 30.16 -39.62 16.26
CA ASP A 256 29.88 -38.76 17.42
C ASP A 256 29.93 -37.28 17.05
N ILE A 257 30.85 -36.87 16.18
CA ILE A 257 30.91 -35.51 15.65
C ILE A 257 29.67 -35.21 14.80
N VAL A 258 29.27 -36.13 13.92
CA VAL A 258 28.09 -35.96 13.05
C VAL A 258 26.83 -35.90 13.89
N LEU A 259 26.62 -36.83 14.83
CA LEU A 259 25.46 -36.85 15.72
C LEU A 259 25.40 -35.59 16.60
N ALA A 260 26.53 -35.15 17.16
CA ALA A 260 26.58 -33.92 17.95
C ALA A 260 26.25 -32.67 17.13
N VAL A 261 26.49 -32.66 15.81
CA VAL A 261 26.08 -31.55 14.95
C VAL A 261 24.61 -31.68 14.56
N GLU A 262 24.14 -32.89 14.21
CA GLU A 262 22.74 -33.16 13.83
C GLU A 262 21.77 -32.87 14.96
N ASP A 263 22.05 -33.37 16.17
CA ASP A 263 21.22 -33.17 17.36
C ASP A 263 21.11 -31.69 17.77
N ASN A 264 22.08 -30.87 17.34
CA ASN A 264 22.19 -29.46 17.73
C ASN A 264 21.99 -28.49 16.56
N ASP A 265 21.60 -29.00 15.38
CA ASP A 265 21.47 -28.23 14.16
C ASP A 265 20.40 -27.13 14.27
N GLU A 266 19.26 -27.40 14.92
CA GLU A 266 18.21 -26.38 15.13
C GLU A 266 18.71 -25.19 15.96
N ILE A 267 19.55 -25.45 16.96
CA ILE A 267 20.11 -24.44 17.84
C ILE A 267 21.21 -23.66 17.11
N LEU A 268 22.05 -24.35 16.33
CA LEU A 268 23.08 -23.74 15.51
C LEU A 268 22.49 -22.86 14.41
N ARG A 269 21.38 -23.26 13.78
CA ARG A 269 20.64 -22.43 12.82
C ARG A 269 20.03 -21.21 13.50
N GLY A 270 19.42 -21.38 14.68
CA GLY A 270 18.87 -20.27 15.47
C GLY A 270 19.92 -19.28 16.01
N LEU A 271 21.19 -19.68 16.09
CA LEU A 271 22.33 -18.84 16.48
C LEU A 271 23.09 -18.23 15.29
N CYS A 272 22.81 -18.65 14.05
CA CYS A 272 23.56 -18.17 12.88
C CYS A 272 22.85 -17.07 12.09
N GLY A 273 21.61 -16.71 12.44
CA GLY A 273 20.80 -15.82 11.62
C GLY A 273 20.60 -16.36 10.19
N GLU A 274 19.88 -15.62 9.36
CA GLU A 274 19.51 -16.03 8.00
C GLU A 274 20.73 -16.21 7.05
N ASP A 275 21.91 -15.69 7.42
CA ASP A 275 23.13 -15.74 6.60
C ASP A 275 24.33 -16.30 7.38
N GLY A 276 24.44 -17.63 7.47
CA GLY A 276 25.63 -18.15 8.14
C GLY A 276 25.80 -19.64 8.38
N LEU A 277 25.21 -20.55 7.60
CA LEU A 277 25.54 -21.97 7.75
C LEU A 277 26.99 -22.29 7.30
N PHE A 278 27.63 -21.43 6.50
CA PHE A 278 28.93 -21.74 5.88
C PHE A 278 30.14 -21.43 6.78
N THR A 279 30.12 -20.33 7.53
CA THR A 279 31.26 -19.87 8.35
C THR A 279 31.49 -20.67 9.65
N PRO A 280 30.47 -21.14 10.39
CA PRO A 280 30.64 -22.04 11.53
C PRO A 280 31.04 -23.44 11.08
N PHE A 281 30.49 -23.95 9.98
CA PHE A 281 30.82 -25.29 9.46
C PHE A 281 32.27 -25.35 8.97
N VAL A 282 32.76 -24.29 8.32
CA VAL A 282 34.18 -24.16 7.92
C VAL A 282 35.08 -24.00 9.14
N ASN A 283 34.69 -23.23 10.16
CA ASN A 283 35.47 -23.10 11.40
C ASN A 283 35.45 -24.37 12.27
N PHE A 284 34.34 -25.08 12.33
CA PHE A 284 34.22 -26.37 13.00
C PHE A 284 35.05 -27.44 12.30
N LYS A 285 34.97 -27.55 10.95
CA LYS A 285 35.89 -28.40 10.18
C LYS A 285 37.36 -28.04 10.40
N ARG A 286 37.73 -26.74 10.38
CA ARG A 286 39.12 -26.30 10.61
C ARG A 286 39.61 -26.59 12.03
N SER A 287 38.74 -26.49 13.03
CA SER A 287 39.09 -26.62 14.45
C SER A 287 39.14 -28.08 14.91
N VAL A 288 38.25 -28.94 14.39
CA VAL A 288 38.29 -30.39 14.61
C VAL A 288 39.55 -31.00 13.98
N ILE A 289 39.93 -30.58 12.77
CA ILE A 289 41.18 -31.04 12.12
C ILE A 289 42.43 -30.57 12.91
N ARG A 290 42.39 -29.41 13.57
CA ARG A 290 43.50 -28.92 14.41
C ARG A 290 43.56 -29.53 15.81
N GLY A 291 42.50 -30.17 16.29
CA GLY A 291 42.47 -30.80 17.62
C GLY A 291 42.83 -32.29 17.61
N VAL A 292 42.93 -32.89 16.43
CA VAL A 292 43.23 -34.32 16.22
C VAL A 292 44.68 -34.55 15.74
N VAL A 293 45.40 -33.47 15.39
CA VAL A 293 46.84 -33.49 15.05
C VAL A 293 47.67 -33.06 16.25
#